data_AF-D7M136-F1
#
_entry.id   AF-D7M136-F1
#
_cell.length_a   1.000
_cell.length_b   1.000
_cell.length_c   1.000
_cell.angle_alpha   90.00
_cell.angle_beta   90.00
_cell.angle_gamma   90.00
#
_symmetry.space_group_name_H-M   'P 1'
#
loop_
_entity.id
_entity.type
_entity.pdbx_description
1 polymer ?
#
loop_
_entity_poly.entity_id
_entity_poly.type
_entity_poly.pdbx_seq_one_letter_code
_entity_poly.pdbx_strand_id
1 'polypeptide(L)'
;MADNRYFEDQPYEVENPFNIMITLSPFDIDLSTTLLVPKTLLEANLFPFFDISFLVELLQVRNKIEVFDIDTKITTFLTMKEDGNNFKFRGWNNILERKHYRAGDTLAFWWDLHHTRLNFKHVA
;
A
#
# COMPACT_ATOMS: atom_id res chain seq x y z
N MET A 1 3.71 32.70 -13.98
CA MET A 1 3.29 31.46 -14.65
C MET A 1 3.67 30.33 -13.71
N ALA A 2 2.69 29.67 -13.10
CA ALA A 2 2.96 28.54 -12.23
C ALA A 2 3.43 27.39 -13.13
N ASP A 3 4.65 26.94 -12.89
CA ASP A 3 5.25 25.77 -13.52
C ASP A 3 4.39 24.57 -13.14
N ASN A 4 3.46 24.18 -14.02
CA ASN A 4 2.56 23.05 -13.83
C ASN A 4 3.37 21.77 -14.07
N ARG A 5 4.33 21.50 -13.18
CA ARG A 5 5.10 20.25 -13.16
C ARG A 5 4.14 19.17 -12.74
N TYR A 6 3.57 18.49 -13.72
CA TYR A 6 3.01 17.15 -13.52
C TYR A 6 4.17 16.27 -13.07
N PHE A 7 4.22 15.95 -11.78
CA PHE A 7 5.17 14.96 -11.28
C PHE A 7 4.71 13.60 -11.81
N GLU A 8 5.63 12.87 -12.44
CA GLU A 8 5.35 11.49 -12.86
C GLU A 8 5.20 10.59 -11.63
N ASP A 9 4.39 9.54 -11.75
CA ASP A 9 4.26 8.52 -10.71
C ASP A 9 5.64 7.93 -10.40
N GLN A 10 6.00 7.79 -9.12
CA GLN A 10 7.26 7.16 -8.76
C GLN A 10 7.29 5.71 -9.26
N PRO A 11 8.22 5.34 -10.17
CA PRO A 11 8.27 4.00 -10.73
C PRO A 11 8.73 2.98 -9.68
N TYR A 12 8.45 1.70 -9.96
CA TYR A 12 8.99 0.62 -9.14
C TYR A 12 10.48 0.43 -9.40
N GLU A 13 11.28 0.60 -8.36
CA GLU A 13 12.72 0.35 -8.37
C GLU A 13 13.02 -0.91 -7.56
N VAL A 14 13.51 -1.97 -8.22
CA VAL A 14 13.74 -3.29 -7.59
C VAL A 14 14.68 -3.19 -6.39
N GLU A 15 15.72 -2.39 -6.51
CA GLU A 15 16.79 -2.23 -5.49
C GLU A 15 16.41 -1.24 -4.37
N ASN A 16 15.20 -0.67 -4.38
CA ASN A 16 14.79 0.23 -3.32
C ASN A 16 14.64 -0.56 -1.99
N PRO A 17 15.46 -0.25 -0.96
CA PRO A 17 15.45 -1.00 0.30
C PRO A 17 14.16 -0.81 1.10
N PHE A 18 13.35 0.21 0.78
CA PHE A 18 12.07 0.50 1.41
C PHE A 18 10.89 -0.15 0.70
N ASN A 19 11.12 -1.01 -0.29
CA ASN A 19 10.06 -1.82 -0.87
C ASN A 19 9.48 -2.76 0.19
N ILE A 20 8.16 -2.81 0.26
CA ILE A 20 7.42 -3.75 1.10
C ILE A 20 6.92 -4.87 0.21
N MET A 21 7.46 -6.06 0.41
CA MET A 21 7.12 -7.24 -0.37
C MET A 21 6.10 -8.07 0.40
N ILE A 22 4.93 -8.28 -0.18
CA ILE A 22 3.86 -9.08 0.42
C ILE A 22 3.50 -10.21 -0.52
N THR A 23 3.76 -11.44 -0.10
CA THR A 23 3.26 -12.64 -0.76
C THR A 23 1.85 -12.92 -0.24
N LEU A 24 0.88 -12.96 -1.14
CA LEU A 24 -0.53 -13.13 -0.80
C LEU A 24 -0.78 -14.53 -0.26
N SER A 25 -1.29 -14.63 0.96
CA SER A 25 -1.74 -15.89 1.54
C SER A 25 -3.12 -16.28 0.98
N PRO A 26 -3.57 -17.54 1.17
CA PRO A 26 -4.94 -17.91 0.83
C PRO A 26 -6.00 -17.01 1.48
N PHE A 27 -5.73 -16.50 2.68
CA PHE A 27 -6.63 -15.57 3.37
C PHE A 27 -6.73 -14.22 2.66
N ASP A 28 -5.66 -13.73 2.05
CA ASP A 28 -5.64 -12.43 1.37
C ASP A 28 -6.32 -12.45 -0.01
N ILE A 29 -6.69 -13.64 -0.50
CA ILE A 29 -7.28 -13.88 -1.83
C ILE A 29 -8.74 -14.33 -1.76
N ASP A 30 -9.11 -15.05 -0.70
CA ASP A 30 -10.51 -15.45 -0.50
C ASP A 30 -11.40 -14.21 -0.27
N LEU A 31 -12.70 -14.39 0.01
CA LEU A 31 -13.68 -13.32 0.31
C LEU A 31 -13.29 -12.39 1.50
N SER A 32 -12.08 -12.49 2.02
CA SER A 32 -11.47 -11.49 2.87
C SER A 32 -11.48 -10.13 2.19
N THR A 33 -12.12 -9.18 2.84
CA THR A 33 -12.05 -7.77 2.48
C THR A 33 -10.74 -7.12 2.89
N THR A 34 -9.74 -7.92 3.32
CA THR A 34 -8.58 -7.44 4.07
C THR A 34 -7.28 -8.08 3.60
N LEU A 35 -6.28 -7.24 3.35
CA LEU A 35 -4.88 -7.65 3.24
C LEU A 35 -4.20 -7.51 4.62
N LEU A 36 -3.45 -8.53 5.03
CA LEU A 36 -2.63 -8.45 6.24
C LEU A 36 -1.21 -8.01 5.89
N VAL A 37 -0.75 -6.95 6.55
CA VAL A 37 0.61 -6.42 6.39
C VAL A 37 1.34 -6.46 7.73
N PRO A 38 2.49 -7.13 7.85
CA PRO A 38 3.28 -7.14 9.07
C PRO A 38 3.61 -5.73 9.57
N LYS A 39 3.40 -5.48 10.86
CA LYS A 39 3.70 -4.19 11.50
C LYS A 39 5.16 -3.79 11.33
N THR A 40 6.06 -4.75 11.48
CA THR A 40 7.51 -4.56 11.34
C THR A 40 7.90 -4.06 9.95
N LEU A 41 7.21 -4.49 8.89
CA LEU A 41 7.47 -4.01 7.52
C LEU A 41 7.01 -2.55 7.36
N LEU A 42 5.85 -2.19 7.88
CA LEU A 42 5.38 -0.80 7.81
C LEU A 42 6.28 0.14 8.63
N GLU A 43 6.69 -0.28 9.83
CA GLU A 43 7.57 0.51 10.70
C GLU A 43 8.97 0.72 10.09
N ALA A 44 9.51 -0.29 9.42
CA ALA A 44 10.83 -0.20 8.80
C ALA A 44 10.81 0.55 7.47
N ASN A 45 9.75 0.38 6.67
CA ASN A 45 9.78 0.71 5.24
C ASN A 45 8.72 1.72 4.78
N LEU A 46 7.75 2.08 5.63
CA LEU A 46 6.72 3.06 5.28
C LEU A 46 6.69 4.24 6.25
N PHE A 47 6.59 3.97 7.55
CA PHE A 47 6.46 5.01 8.57
C PHE A 47 7.64 5.99 8.65
N PRO A 48 8.90 5.65 8.28
CA PRO A 48 9.97 6.63 8.24
C PRO A 48 9.73 7.79 7.27
N PHE A 49 8.83 7.63 6.30
CA PHE A 49 8.45 8.70 5.37
C PHE A 49 7.33 9.60 5.90
N PHE A 50 6.75 9.27 7.05
CA PHE A 50 5.64 10.02 7.62
C PHE A 50 6.14 10.94 8.72
N ASP A 51 5.65 12.17 8.73
CA ASP A 51 5.77 12.98 9.94
C ASP A 51 4.88 12.38 11.06
N ILE A 52 5.23 12.69 12.32
CA ILE A 52 4.54 12.13 13.49
C ILE A 52 3.06 12.53 13.49
N SER A 53 2.71 13.73 13.02
CA SER A 53 1.33 14.22 13.00
C SER A 53 0.49 13.40 12.01
N PHE A 54 1.02 13.14 10.82
CA PHE A 54 0.40 12.30 9.80
C PHE A 54 0.25 10.87 10.29
N LEU A 55 1.28 10.31 10.93
CA LEU A 55 1.19 8.96 11.49
C LEU A 55 0.11 8.87 12.58
N VAL A 56 0.01 9.86 13.47
CA VAL A 56 -1.05 9.92 14.49
C VAL A 56 -2.43 10.06 13.82
N GLU A 57 -2.58 10.93 12.82
CA GLU A 57 -3.84 11.11 12.11
C GLU A 57 -4.26 9.81 11.38
N LEU A 58 -3.31 9.15 10.71
CA LEU A 58 -3.53 7.88 10.03
C LEU A 58 -3.94 6.79 11.03
N LEU A 59 -3.26 6.67 12.17
CA LEU A 59 -3.50 5.58 13.10
C LEU A 59 -4.71 5.80 14.01
N GLN A 60 -5.08 7.04 14.31
CA GLN A 60 -6.09 7.34 15.35
C GLN A 60 -7.36 8.03 14.83
N VAL A 61 -7.30 8.75 13.71
CA VAL A 61 -8.41 9.63 13.27
C VAL A 61 -8.98 9.20 11.93
N ARG A 62 -8.18 9.30 10.85
CA ARG A 62 -8.65 9.11 9.48
C ARG A 62 -8.63 7.67 9.03
N ASN A 63 -7.68 6.87 9.53
CA ASN A 63 -7.48 5.45 9.24
C ASN A 63 -7.57 5.03 7.77
N LYS A 64 -7.35 5.95 6.83
CA LYS A 64 -7.41 5.69 5.39
C LYS A 64 -6.06 5.98 4.75
N ILE A 65 -5.58 5.04 3.97
CA ILE A 65 -4.39 5.18 3.14
C ILE A 65 -4.80 5.09 1.67
N GLU A 66 -4.23 5.96 0.85
CA GLU A 66 -4.37 5.90 -0.59
C GLU A 66 -3.42 4.83 -1.15
N VAL A 67 -3.97 3.87 -1.90
CA VAL A 67 -3.20 2.82 -2.57
C VAL A 67 -3.39 2.93 -4.07
N PHE A 68 -2.30 3.07 -4.81
CA PHE A 68 -2.31 3.30 -6.25
C PHE A 68 -1.72 2.12 -7.02
N ASP A 69 -2.55 1.49 -7.86
CA ASP A 69 -2.13 0.41 -8.75
C ASP A 69 -1.40 1.02 -9.96
N ILE A 70 -0.10 0.78 -10.04
CA ILE A 70 0.74 1.34 -11.11
C ILE A 70 0.41 0.76 -12.47
N ASP A 71 -0.03 -0.50 -12.53
CA ASP A 71 -0.33 -1.17 -13.79
C ASP A 71 -1.65 -0.68 -14.38
N THR A 72 -2.66 -0.47 -13.53
CA THR A 72 -4.01 -0.05 -13.97
C THR A 72 -4.26 1.44 -13.85
N LYS A 73 -3.38 2.18 -13.19
CA LYS A 73 -3.51 3.62 -12.88
C LYS A 73 -4.76 3.95 -12.08
N ILE A 74 -5.21 3.02 -11.22
CA ILE A 74 -6.38 3.22 -10.37
C ILE A 74 -5.97 3.40 -8.91
N THR A 75 -6.46 4.49 -8.32
CA THR A 75 -6.41 4.73 -6.88
C THR A 75 -7.55 4.00 -6.16
N THR A 76 -7.23 3.35 -5.04
CA THR A 76 -8.21 2.79 -4.09
C THR A 76 -7.87 3.24 -2.67
N PHE A 77 -8.87 3.67 -1.90
CA PHE A 77 -8.68 3.99 -0.49
C PHE A 77 -8.93 2.76 0.36
N LEU A 78 -7.94 2.39 1.18
CA LEU A 78 -8.06 1.28 2.11
C LEU A 78 -8.08 1.79 3.55
N THR A 79 -8.86 1.14 4.41
CA THR A 79 -8.84 1.43 5.84
C THR A 79 -7.74 0.63 6.51
N MET A 80 -6.74 1.31 7.07
CA MET A 80 -5.62 0.72 7.78
C MET A 80 -5.92 0.67 9.28
N LYS A 81 -5.87 -0.51 9.88
CA LYS A 81 -6.11 -0.70 11.31
C LYS A 81 -5.12 -1.69 11.92
N GLU A 82 -4.53 -1.33 13.05
CA GLU A 82 -3.65 -2.23 13.81
C GLU A 82 -4.41 -3.45 14.35
N ASP A 83 -3.78 -4.62 14.27
CA ASP A 83 -4.32 -5.92 14.67
C ASP A 83 -3.18 -6.81 15.19
N GLY A 84 -2.85 -6.65 16.47
CA GLY A 84 -1.72 -7.35 17.09
C GLY A 84 -0.39 -6.96 16.45
N ASN A 85 0.32 -7.93 15.86
CA ASN A 85 1.60 -7.71 15.18
C ASN A 85 1.46 -7.37 13.68
N ASN A 86 0.23 -7.12 13.21
CA ASN A 86 -0.07 -6.80 11.82
C ASN A 86 -0.92 -5.54 11.73
N PHE A 87 -1.03 -5.03 10.52
CA PHE A 87 -2.05 -4.08 10.10
C PHE A 87 -3.00 -4.77 9.11
N LYS A 88 -4.29 -4.50 9.28
CA LYS A 88 -5.36 -4.88 8.37
C LYS A 88 -5.65 -3.74 7.41
N PHE A 89 -5.50 -4.00 6.12
CA PHE A 89 -5.84 -3.08 5.04
C PHE A 89 -7.22 -3.49 4.48
N ARG A 90 -8.28 -2.92 5.06
CA ARG A 90 -9.67 -3.24 4.71
C ARG A 90 -10.11 -2.52 3.43
N GLY A 91 -10.98 -3.17 2.65
CA GLY A 91 -11.37 -2.75 1.31
C GLY A 91 -10.53 -3.40 0.20
N TRP A 92 -9.66 -4.35 0.55
CA TRP A 92 -8.77 -5.05 -0.37
C TRP A 92 -9.50 -5.82 -1.47
N ASN A 93 -10.71 -6.33 -1.17
CA ASN A 93 -11.57 -7.02 -2.15
C ASN A 93 -11.83 -6.16 -3.40
N ASN A 94 -11.91 -4.83 -3.27
CA ASN A 94 -12.09 -3.96 -4.43
C ASN A 94 -10.94 -4.11 -5.42
N ILE A 95 -9.72 -4.38 -4.95
CA ILE A 95 -8.55 -4.63 -5.81
C ILE A 95 -8.61 -6.06 -6.36
N LEU A 96 -8.95 -7.05 -5.55
CA LEU A 96 -9.09 -8.46 -5.97
C LEU A 96 -10.16 -8.66 -7.06
N GLU A 97 -11.29 -7.93 -6.99
CA GLU A 97 -12.35 -8.01 -8.01
C GLU A 97 -11.86 -7.59 -9.40
N ARG A 98 -10.84 -6.72 -9.45
CA ARG A 98 -10.23 -6.21 -10.69
C ARG A 98 -8.97 -6.96 -11.09
N LYS A 99 -8.24 -7.51 -10.12
CA LYS A 99 -6.95 -8.18 -10.30
C LYS A 99 -7.13 -9.64 -9.91
N HIS A 100 -7.04 -10.54 -10.87
CA HIS A 100 -7.21 -11.99 -10.67
C HIS A 100 -6.00 -12.65 -9.97
N TYR A 101 -5.59 -12.09 -8.83
CA TYR A 101 -4.49 -12.60 -8.02
C TYR A 101 -4.78 -13.98 -7.45
N ARG A 102 -3.71 -14.70 -7.16
CA ARG A 102 -3.73 -16.03 -6.59
C ARG A 102 -2.86 -16.06 -5.33
N ALA A 103 -3.12 -17.04 -4.48
CA ALA A 103 -2.27 -17.26 -3.32
C ALA A 103 -0.87 -17.65 -3.82
N GLY A 104 0.16 -17.04 -3.23
CA GLY A 104 1.54 -17.15 -3.66
C GLY A 104 2.03 -16.01 -4.57
N ASP A 105 1.13 -15.24 -5.18
CA ASP A 105 1.52 -14.04 -5.93
C ASP A 105 2.17 -13.03 -4.98
N THR A 106 3.22 -12.35 -5.44
CA THR A 106 3.94 -11.36 -4.64
C THR A 106 3.71 -9.96 -5.19
N LEU A 107 3.29 -9.07 -4.29
CA LEU A 107 3.11 -7.65 -4.55
C LEU A 107 4.27 -6.86 -3.96
N ALA A 108 4.72 -5.87 -4.70
CA ALA A 108 5.62 -4.85 -4.18
C ALA A 108 4.84 -3.57 -3.89
N PHE A 109 5.03 -3.00 -2.72
CA PHE A 109 4.51 -1.70 -2.31
C PHE A 109 5.66 -0.73 -2.05
N TRP A 110 5.50 0.53 -2.43
CA TRP A 110 6.46 1.59 -2.14
C TRP A 110 5.77 2.94 -1.97
N TRP A 111 6.35 3.79 -1.13
CA TRP A 111 5.80 5.11 -0.88
C TRP A 111 6.21 6.09 -1.98
N ASP A 112 5.23 6.81 -2.54
CA ASP A 112 5.45 7.90 -3.47
C ASP A 112 5.50 9.22 -2.70
N LEU A 113 6.69 9.81 -2.60
CA LEU A 113 6.89 11.06 -1.85
C LEU A 113 6.26 12.28 -2.53
N HIS A 114 6.07 12.24 -3.85
CA HIS A 114 5.50 13.36 -4.60
C HIS A 114 3.98 13.39 -4.49
N HIS A 115 3.36 12.20 -4.50
CA HIS A 115 1.91 12.04 -4.46
C HIS A 115 1.37 11.70 -3.07
N THR A 116 2.25 11.45 -2.08
CA THR A 116 1.89 11.12 -0.69
C THR A 116 0.92 9.93 -0.63
N ARG A 117 1.25 8.85 -1.35
CA ARG A 117 0.43 7.64 -1.48
C ARG A 117 1.26 6.37 -1.59
N LEU A 118 0.65 5.22 -1.31
CA LEU A 118 1.30 3.92 -1.41
C LEU A 118 1.08 3.33 -2.80
N ASN A 119 2.11 3.32 -3.64
CA ASN A 119 2.06 2.65 -4.93
C ASN A 119 2.21 1.14 -4.75
N PHE A 120 1.65 0.36 -5.66
CA PHE A 120 1.89 -1.08 -5.71
C PHE A 120 1.82 -1.64 -7.13
N LYS A 121 2.44 -2.82 -7.31
CA LYS A 121 2.28 -3.64 -8.51
C LYS A 121 2.51 -5.13 -8.21
N HIS A 122 2.11 -5.98 -9.15
CA HIS A 122 2.46 -7.40 -9.14
C HIS A 122 3.89 -7.61 -9.67
N VAL A 123 4.69 -8.44 -8.99
CA VAL A 123 6.12 -8.64 -9.32
C VAL A 123 6.54 -10.09 -9.54
N ALA A 124 5.78 -11.07 -9.03
CA ALA A 124 6.05 -12.49 -9.24
C ALA A 124 4.78 -13.31 -9.00
#